data_AF-A0A1Y1T8E2-F1
#
_entry.id   AF-A0A1Y1T8E2-F1
#
_cell.length_a   1.000
_cell.length_b   1.000
_cell.length_c   1.000
_cell.angle_alpha   90.00
_cell.angle_beta   90.00
_cell.angle_gamma   90.00
#
_symmetry.space_group_name_H-M   'P 1'
#
loop_
_entity.id
_entity.type
_entity.pdbx_description
1 polymer ?
#
loop_
_entity_poly.entity_id
_entity_poly.type
_entity_poly.pdbx_seq_one_letter_code
_entity_poly.pdbx_strand_id
1 'polypeptide(L)'
;MISYIDTKSIKKINAKKDSGVINSNYTPSEGEAFLAEFLEFENIRYIQEKPVVGLFNDSKQYRKADFYLPNYGVYMEFLGRWNNTSKDRDNYREKKKVFRENKIPCVYIYPENLGIIEFSFERRLINVLRDHRKNKELLRYRLILLKKRSNDYLGHIFLGLILIVLFSESQWLVLIPLIWVAYTVYKIYREWKRIKKM
;
A
#
# COMPACT_ATOMS: atom_id res chain seq x y z
N MET A 1 -14.71 17.89 38.11
CA MET A 1 -14.14 16.65 37.54
C MET A 1 -13.87 16.91 36.06
N ILE A 2 -12.68 17.43 35.73
CA ILE A 2 -12.34 17.82 34.36
C ILE A 2 -11.87 16.54 33.64
N SER A 3 -12.67 16.09 32.68
CA SER A 3 -12.37 14.94 31.82
C SER A 3 -11.06 15.20 31.07
N TYR A 4 -10.03 14.41 31.37
CA TYR A 4 -8.73 14.47 30.72
C TYR A 4 -8.85 13.79 29.35
N ILE A 5 -9.19 14.57 28.32
CA ILE A 5 -9.25 14.06 26.96
C ILE A 5 -7.82 13.82 26.48
N ASP A 6 -7.49 12.55 26.23
CA ASP A 6 -6.18 12.11 25.76
C ASP A 6 -5.85 12.77 24.40
N THR A 7 -4.81 13.59 24.40
CA THR A 7 -4.30 14.31 23.22
C THR A 7 -3.83 13.37 22.11
N LYS A 8 -3.49 12.11 22.40
CA LYS A 8 -3.21 11.09 21.38
C LYS A 8 -4.46 10.66 20.61
N SER A 9 -5.61 10.60 21.29
CA SER A 9 -6.89 10.27 20.67
C SER A 9 -7.36 11.40 19.75
N ILE A 10 -7.17 12.66 20.16
CA ILE A 10 -7.48 13.84 19.32
C ILE A 10 -6.58 13.89 18.07
N LYS A 11 -5.28 13.60 18.18
CA LYS A 11 -4.38 13.52 17.01
C LYS A 11 -4.77 12.39 16.04
N LYS A 12 -5.22 11.24 16.55
CA LYS A 12 -5.73 10.14 15.71
C LYS A 12 -7.01 10.54 14.97
N ILE A 13 -7.91 11.26 15.62
CA ILE A 13 -9.18 11.75 15.03
C ILE A 13 -8.91 12.82 13.97
N ASN A 14 -7.99 13.76 14.22
CA ASN A 14 -7.65 14.80 13.25
C ASN A 14 -6.83 14.27 12.06
N ALA A 15 -5.94 13.29 12.27
CA ALA A 15 -5.26 12.61 11.17
C ALA A 15 -6.22 11.73 10.31
N LYS A 16 -7.29 11.20 10.92
CA LYS A 16 -8.37 10.46 10.23
C LYS A 16 -9.21 11.33 9.31
N LYS A 17 -9.31 12.63 9.59
CA LYS A 17 -10.13 13.57 8.82
C LYS A 17 -9.46 14.01 7.51
N ASP A 18 -8.14 13.89 7.42
CA ASP A 18 -7.34 14.29 6.25
C ASP A 18 -6.95 13.13 5.31
N SER A 19 -7.27 11.88 5.66
CA SER A 19 -6.86 10.69 4.89
C SER A 19 -7.76 10.34 3.70
N GLY A 20 -8.99 10.89 3.65
CA GLY A 20 -9.94 10.69 2.55
C GLY A 20 -10.86 11.90 2.40
N VAL A 21 -10.75 12.64 1.30
CA VAL A 21 -11.72 13.68 0.95
C VAL A 21 -12.93 12.97 0.32
N ILE A 22 -14.01 12.84 1.09
CA ILE A 22 -15.27 12.23 0.63
C ILE A 22 -16.13 13.31 -0.02
N ASN A 23 -16.62 13.04 -1.23
CA ASN A 23 -17.57 13.90 -1.93
C ASN A 23 -18.99 13.64 -1.35
N SER A 24 -19.70 14.68 -0.89
CA SER A 24 -20.87 14.54 0.01
C SER A 24 -22.10 13.81 -0.57
N ASN A 25 -22.16 13.57 -1.88
CA ASN A 25 -23.30 12.95 -2.57
C ASN A 25 -23.00 11.56 -3.16
N TYR A 26 -21.83 10.98 -2.86
CA TYR A 26 -21.43 9.67 -3.38
C TYR A 26 -21.63 8.58 -2.33
N THR A 27 -22.34 7.52 -2.73
CA THR A 27 -22.50 6.31 -1.92
C THR A 27 -21.62 5.19 -2.51
N PRO A 28 -20.53 4.81 -1.83
CA PRO A 28 -19.66 3.73 -2.31
C PRO A 28 -20.41 2.39 -2.30
N SER A 29 -20.07 1.52 -3.24
CA SER A 29 -20.42 0.10 -3.16
C SER A 29 -19.72 -0.58 -1.98
N GLU A 30 -20.23 -1.73 -1.53
CA GLU A 30 -19.60 -2.49 -0.43
C GLU A 30 -18.12 -2.80 -0.68
N GLY A 31 -17.76 -3.14 -1.92
CA GLY A 31 -16.36 -3.40 -2.27
C GLY A 31 -15.50 -2.15 -2.27
N GLU A 32 -16.03 -0.99 -2.65
CA GLU A 32 -15.31 0.30 -2.53
C GLU A 32 -15.16 0.71 -1.07
N ALA A 33 -16.21 0.51 -0.25
CA ALA A 33 -16.13 0.75 1.20
C ALA A 33 -15.06 -0.13 1.85
N PHE A 34 -15.03 -1.43 1.53
CA PHE A 34 -13.98 -2.34 1.98
C PHE A 34 -12.58 -1.88 1.55
N LEU A 35 -12.42 -1.42 0.31
CA LEU A 35 -11.13 -0.92 -0.17
C LEU A 35 -10.72 0.38 0.52
N ALA A 36 -11.66 1.26 0.82
CA ALA A 36 -11.41 2.46 1.61
C ALA A 36 -10.90 2.09 3.01
N GLU A 37 -11.58 1.18 3.70
CA GLU A 37 -11.15 0.67 5.01
C GLU A 37 -9.77 0.02 4.95
N PHE A 38 -9.50 -0.79 3.91
CA PHE A 38 -8.19 -1.38 3.67
C PHE A 38 -7.10 -0.31 3.51
N LEU A 39 -7.34 0.73 2.70
CA LEU A 39 -6.38 1.81 2.51
C LEU A 39 -6.14 2.59 3.81
N GLU A 40 -7.17 2.81 4.63
CA GLU A 40 -7.04 3.42 5.95
C GLU A 40 -6.22 2.56 6.91
N PHE A 41 -6.50 1.26 6.95
CA PHE A 41 -5.76 0.28 7.77
C PHE A 41 -4.27 0.26 7.39
N GLU A 42 -3.98 0.28 6.10
CA GLU A 42 -2.63 0.34 5.56
C GLU A 42 -1.96 1.72 5.69
N ASN A 43 -2.66 2.72 6.25
CA ASN A 43 -2.21 4.12 6.34
C ASN A 43 -1.83 4.72 4.97
N ILE A 44 -2.53 4.31 3.92
CA ILE A 44 -2.37 4.82 2.56
C ILE A 44 -3.36 5.96 2.36
N ARG A 45 -2.84 7.17 2.15
CA ARG A 45 -3.68 8.34 1.80
C ARG A 45 -4.35 8.12 0.45
N TYR A 46 -5.63 8.48 0.35
CA TYR A 46 -6.39 8.40 -0.88
C TYR A 46 -7.33 9.59 -1.08
N ILE A 47 -7.77 9.79 -2.32
CA ILE A 47 -8.85 10.69 -2.70
C ILE A 47 -9.87 9.85 -3.45
N GLN A 48 -11.10 9.78 -2.96
CA GLN A 48 -12.16 9.07 -3.66
C GLN A 48 -12.60 9.83 -4.90
N GLU A 49 -13.11 9.09 -5.89
CA GLU A 49 -13.95 9.68 -6.93
C GLU A 49 -13.20 10.77 -7.73
N LYS A 50 -11.91 10.57 -7.96
CA LYS A 50 -10.99 11.55 -8.56
C LYS A 50 -11.25 11.65 -10.08
N PRO A 51 -11.61 12.84 -10.61
CA PRO A 51 -11.73 13.02 -12.05
C PRO A 51 -10.36 12.98 -12.74
N VAL A 52 -10.34 12.36 -13.90
CA VAL A 52 -9.24 12.27 -14.85
C VAL A 52 -9.73 12.95 -16.13
N VAL A 53 -9.14 14.10 -16.43
CA VAL A 53 -9.52 14.98 -17.55
C VAL A 53 -8.46 14.95 -18.64
N GLY A 54 -8.82 15.35 -19.86
CA GLY A 54 -7.86 15.49 -20.97
C GLY A 54 -7.36 14.15 -21.52
N LEU A 55 -8.21 13.12 -21.51
CA LEU A 55 -7.90 11.80 -22.04
C LEU A 55 -7.96 11.80 -23.57
N PHE A 56 -6.85 11.46 -24.22
CA PHE A 56 -6.81 11.26 -25.67
C PHE A 56 -7.55 9.97 -26.05
N ASN A 57 -8.23 9.99 -27.21
CA ASN A 57 -9.05 8.89 -27.73
C ASN A 57 -10.16 8.40 -26.78
N ASP A 58 -10.65 9.28 -25.92
CA ASP A 58 -11.82 9.02 -25.10
C ASP A 58 -13.05 9.71 -25.66
N SER A 59 -14.19 9.00 -25.69
CA SER A 59 -15.48 9.60 -26.04
C SER A 59 -16.03 10.49 -24.93
N LYS A 60 -15.47 10.38 -23.72
CA LYS A 60 -15.90 11.12 -22.53
C LYS A 60 -14.96 12.29 -22.26
N GLN A 61 -15.53 13.43 -21.85
CA GLN A 61 -14.75 14.61 -21.45
C GLN A 61 -13.86 14.35 -20.22
N TYR A 62 -14.34 13.49 -19.32
CA TYR A 62 -13.59 13.03 -18.16
C TYR A 62 -14.01 11.61 -17.79
N ARG A 63 -13.11 10.91 -17.11
CA ARG A 63 -13.43 9.68 -16.39
C ARG A 63 -13.23 9.89 -14.91
N LYS A 64 -13.93 9.10 -14.10
CA LYS A 64 -13.83 9.16 -12.65
C LYS A 64 -13.19 7.87 -12.16
N ALA A 65 -12.16 7.99 -11.34
CA ALA A 65 -11.53 6.84 -10.70
C ALA A 65 -11.95 6.73 -9.25
N ASP A 66 -12.25 5.50 -8.83
CA ASP A 66 -12.79 5.23 -7.50
C ASP A 66 -11.85 5.74 -6.41
N PHE A 67 -10.53 5.58 -6.62
CA PHE A 67 -9.50 6.11 -5.73
C PHE A 67 -8.30 6.69 -6.50
N TYR A 68 -7.68 7.71 -5.90
CA TYR A 68 -6.37 8.21 -6.29
C TYR A 68 -5.43 8.21 -5.08
N LEU A 69 -4.23 7.67 -5.26
CA LEU A 69 -3.23 7.50 -4.21
C LEU A 69 -2.12 8.57 -4.39
N PRO A 70 -2.26 9.77 -3.78
CA PRO A 70 -1.39 10.92 -4.05
C PRO A 70 0.09 10.66 -3.72
N ASN A 71 0.38 9.84 -2.69
CA ASN A 71 1.76 9.51 -2.32
C ASN A 71 2.53 8.74 -3.41
N TYR A 72 1.79 8.07 -4.30
CA TYR A 72 2.33 7.24 -5.38
C TYR A 72 2.05 7.85 -6.76
N GLY A 73 1.09 8.77 -6.85
CA GLY A 73 0.57 9.29 -8.10
C GLY A 73 -0.02 8.17 -8.96
N VAL A 74 -0.80 7.29 -8.33
CA VAL A 74 -1.39 6.07 -8.92
C VAL A 74 -2.90 6.09 -8.66
N TYR A 75 -3.70 5.76 -9.67
CA TYR A 75 -5.14 5.55 -9.52
C TYR A 75 -5.45 4.11 -9.10
N MET A 76 -6.60 3.88 -8.50
CA MET A 76 -7.10 2.55 -8.19
C MET A 76 -8.58 2.45 -8.53
N GLU A 77 -8.94 1.30 -9.11
CA GLU A 77 -10.25 1.00 -9.69
C GLU A 77 -10.73 -0.35 -9.19
N PHE A 78 -11.95 -0.41 -8.68
CA PHE A 78 -12.66 -1.61 -8.27
C PHE A 78 -13.65 -2.06 -9.35
N LEU A 79 -13.40 -3.24 -9.91
CA LEU A 79 -14.22 -3.80 -10.98
C LEU A 79 -15.33 -4.68 -10.41
N GLY A 80 -16.14 -4.11 -9.51
CA GLY A 80 -17.17 -4.84 -8.75
C GLY A 80 -18.11 -5.67 -9.61
N ARG A 81 -18.42 -5.23 -10.84
CA ARG A 81 -19.35 -5.90 -11.76
C ARG A 81 -18.67 -6.76 -12.83
N TRP A 82 -17.38 -7.08 -12.67
CA TRP A 82 -16.63 -7.83 -13.69
C TRP A 82 -17.27 -9.18 -14.06
N ASN A 83 -17.88 -9.86 -13.08
CA ASN A 83 -18.50 -11.18 -13.28
C ASN A 83 -20.00 -11.12 -13.60
N ASN A 84 -20.61 -9.92 -13.71
CA ASN A 84 -22.05 -9.79 -13.94
C ASN A 84 -22.44 -10.04 -15.40
N THR A 85 -22.01 -9.16 -16.31
CA THR A 85 -22.40 -9.23 -17.73
C THR A 85 -21.22 -9.02 -18.67
N SER A 86 -21.33 -9.46 -19.93
CA SER A 86 -20.35 -9.15 -20.97
C SER A 86 -20.21 -7.64 -21.18
N LYS A 87 -21.34 -6.93 -21.19
CA LYS A 87 -21.40 -5.47 -21.33
C LYS A 87 -20.62 -4.74 -20.23
N ASP A 88 -20.73 -5.18 -18.98
CA ASP A 88 -19.93 -4.61 -17.87
C ASP A 88 -18.44 -4.82 -18.10
N ARG A 89 -18.02 -6.02 -18.52
CA ARG A 89 -16.62 -6.30 -18.86
C ARG A 89 -16.10 -5.42 -19.97
N ASP A 90 -16.91 -5.16 -20.99
CA ASP A 90 -16.51 -4.33 -22.13
C ASP A 90 -16.32 -2.86 -21.72
N ASN A 91 -17.20 -2.32 -20.87
CA ASN A 91 -17.04 -0.99 -20.27
C ASN A 91 -15.72 -0.87 -19.49
N TYR A 92 -15.39 -1.89 -18.68
CA TYR A 92 -14.12 -1.92 -17.94
C TYR A 92 -12.90 -2.06 -18.85
N ARG A 93 -12.99 -2.86 -19.92
CA ARG A 93 -11.93 -3.02 -20.92
C ARG A 93 -11.67 -1.72 -21.66
N GLU A 94 -12.72 -1.00 -22.03
CA GLU A 94 -12.64 0.31 -22.66
C GLU A 94 -11.94 1.32 -21.75
N LYS A 95 -12.37 1.43 -20.48
CA LYS A 95 -11.73 2.31 -19.49
C LYS A 95 -10.25 1.99 -19.30
N LYS A 96 -9.92 0.70 -19.18
CA LYS A 96 -8.54 0.20 -19.10
C LYS A 96 -7.70 0.57 -20.33
N LYS A 97 -8.29 0.45 -21.52
CA LYS A 97 -7.64 0.80 -22.79
C LYS A 97 -7.30 2.29 -22.81
N VAL A 98 -8.26 3.15 -22.50
CA VAL A 98 -8.06 4.62 -22.44
C VAL A 98 -6.96 4.98 -21.44
N PHE A 99 -6.99 4.41 -20.23
CA PHE A 99 -5.96 4.69 -19.22
C PHE A 99 -4.58 4.25 -19.69
N ARG A 100 -4.47 3.08 -20.32
CA ARG A 100 -3.21 2.57 -20.85
C ARG A 100 -2.65 3.44 -21.98
N GLU A 101 -3.51 3.85 -22.92
CA GLU A 101 -3.12 4.72 -24.05
C GLU A 101 -2.63 6.10 -23.57
N ASN A 102 -3.23 6.61 -22.48
CA ASN A 102 -2.84 7.85 -21.84
C ASN A 102 -1.71 7.68 -20.79
N LYS A 103 -1.11 6.49 -20.67
CA LYS A 103 -0.04 6.16 -19.70
C LYS A 103 -0.40 6.51 -18.26
N ILE A 104 -1.66 6.31 -17.90
CA ILE A 104 -2.16 6.58 -16.55
C ILE A 104 -1.85 5.37 -15.67
N PRO A 105 -1.05 5.54 -14.60
CA PRO A 105 -0.75 4.48 -13.67
C PRO A 105 -2.00 4.14 -12.87
N CYS A 106 -2.52 2.91 -13.05
CA CYS A 106 -3.75 2.49 -12.39
C CYS A 106 -3.68 1.03 -11.91
N VAL A 107 -4.05 0.81 -10.65
CA VAL A 107 -4.23 -0.51 -10.05
C VAL A 107 -5.69 -0.94 -10.22
N TYR A 108 -5.91 -2.10 -10.81
CA TYR A 108 -7.25 -2.66 -11.00
C TYR A 108 -7.46 -3.82 -10.03
N ILE A 109 -8.47 -3.71 -9.17
CA ILE A 109 -8.87 -4.72 -8.19
C ILE A 109 -10.18 -5.38 -8.65
N TYR A 110 -10.22 -6.71 -8.57
CA TYR A 110 -11.38 -7.52 -8.95
C TYR A 110 -12.08 -8.06 -7.70
N PRO A 111 -13.36 -8.46 -7.77
CA PRO A 111 -14.08 -9.02 -6.63
C PRO A 111 -13.35 -10.20 -5.96
N GLU A 112 -12.86 -11.15 -6.76
CA GLU A 112 -12.04 -12.29 -6.29
C GLU A 112 -10.69 -11.88 -5.64
N ASN A 113 -10.26 -10.62 -5.75
CA ASN A 113 -9.05 -10.14 -5.08
C ASN A 113 -9.30 -9.62 -3.66
N LEU A 114 -10.55 -9.36 -3.28
CA LEU A 114 -10.87 -8.81 -1.97
C LEU A 114 -10.46 -9.75 -0.82
N GLY A 115 -10.60 -11.07 -0.99
CA GLY A 115 -10.17 -12.06 0.00
C GLY A 115 -8.66 -12.15 0.23
N ILE A 116 -7.84 -11.61 -0.67
CA ILE A 116 -6.38 -11.54 -0.58
C ILE A 116 -5.88 -10.13 -0.92
N ILE A 117 -6.59 -9.11 -0.43
CA ILE A 117 -6.38 -7.73 -0.86
C ILE A 117 -4.96 -7.25 -0.61
N GLU A 118 -4.39 -7.53 0.57
CA GLU A 118 -3.01 -7.16 0.92
C GLU A 118 -2.01 -7.62 -0.15
N PHE A 119 -2.03 -8.91 -0.47
CA PHE A 119 -1.10 -9.49 -1.45
C PHE A 119 -1.35 -8.96 -2.87
N SER A 120 -2.62 -8.91 -3.28
CA SER A 120 -2.98 -8.53 -4.65
C SER A 120 -2.72 -7.05 -4.92
N PHE A 121 -3.05 -6.17 -3.98
CA PHE A 121 -2.77 -4.75 -4.05
C PHE A 121 -1.26 -4.47 -4.05
N GLU A 122 -0.51 -5.03 -3.10
CA GLU A 122 0.95 -4.82 -3.02
C GLU A 122 1.67 -5.19 -4.31
N ARG A 123 1.35 -6.36 -4.86
CA ARG A 123 1.95 -6.85 -6.11
C ARG A 123 1.58 -5.97 -7.31
N ARG A 124 0.31 -5.58 -7.42
CA ARG A 124 -0.17 -4.74 -8.53
C ARG A 124 0.41 -3.33 -8.46
N LEU A 125 0.48 -2.73 -7.27
CA LEU A 125 1.05 -1.40 -7.08
C LEU A 125 2.53 -1.37 -7.46
N ILE A 126 3.32 -2.37 -7.01
CA ILE A 126 4.73 -2.52 -7.40
C ILE A 126 4.89 -2.59 -8.92
N ASN A 127 4.07 -3.42 -9.59
CA ASN A 127 4.11 -3.54 -11.05
C ASN A 127 3.78 -2.20 -11.74
N VAL A 128 2.70 -1.53 -11.32
CA VAL A 128 2.30 -0.23 -11.89
C VAL A 128 3.41 0.81 -11.73
N LEU A 129 4.02 0.90 -10.54
CA LEU A 129 5.13 1.82 -10.28
C LEU A 129 6.35 1.51 -11.14
N ARG A 130 6.69 0.23 -11.33
CA ARG A 130 7.79 -0.21 -12.19
C ARG A 130 7.53 0.13 -13.65
N ASP A 131 6.35 -0.20 -14.16
CA ASP A 131 5.98 -0.03 -15.57
C ASP A 131 5.93 1.47 -15.96
N HIS A 132 5.58 2.34 -15.01
CA HIS A 132 5.55 3.79 -15.18
C HIS A 132 6.84 4.49 -14.75
N ARG A 133 7.94 3.74 -14.51
CA ARG A 133 9.27 4.26 -14.15
C ARG A 133 9.29 5.16 -12.90
N LYS A 134 8.37 4.93 -11.96
CA LYS A 134 8.25 5.65 -10.67
C LYS A 134 9.21 5.09 -9.62
N ASN A 135 10.52 5.17 -9.91
CA ASN A 135 11.57 4.51 -9.12
C ASN A 135 11.64 5.00 -7.67
N LYS A 136 11.39 6.29 -7.41
CA LYS A 136 11.43 6.88 -6.05
C LYS A 136 10.28 6.36 -5.20
N GLU A 137 9.06 6.39 -5.75
CA GLU A 137 7.85 5.88 -5.12
C GLU A 137 7.93 4.36 -4.91
N LEU A 138 8.48 3.63 -5.89
CA LEU A 138 8.75 2.19 -5.80
C LEU A 138 9.71 1.85 -4.66
N LEU A 139 10.84 2.55 -4.56
CA LEU A 139 11.81 2.34 -3.49
C LEU A 139 11.19 2.65 -2.12
N ARG A 140 10.50 3.78 -2.00
CA ARG A 140 9.79 4.18 -0.78
C ARG A 140 8.77 3.12 -0.37
N TYR A 141 7.96 2.62 -1.30
CA TYR A 141 6.97 1.59 -1.02
C TYR A 141 7.61 0.28 -0.57
N ARG A 142 8.68 -0.16 -1.23
CA ARG A 142 9.43 -1.36 -0.83
C ARG A 142 10.03 -1.26 0.57
N LEU A 143 10.51 -0.07 0.97
CA LEU A 143 10.98 0.17 2.33
C LEU A 143 9.85 0.10 3.36
N ILE A 144 8.66 0.63 3.03
CA ILE A 144 7.47 0.49 3.87
C ILE A 144 7.10 -0.98 4.04
N LEU A 145 7.07 -1.76 2.96
CA LEU A 145 6.81 -3.22 3.03
C LEU A 145 7.86 -3.96 3.85
N LEU A 146 9.14 -3.62 3.68
CA LEU A 146 10.21 -4.23 4.47
C LEU A 146 9.99 -3.93 5.96
N LYS A 147 9.68 -2.69 6.31
CA LYS A 147 9.37 -2.31 7.70
C LYS A 147 8.15 -3.05 8.23
N LYS A 148 7.07 -3.17 7.45
CA LYS A 148 5.83 -3.89 7.82
C LYS A 148 6.09 -5.37 8.08
N ARG A 149 6.92 -6.02 7.26
CA ARG A 149 7.25 -7.46 7.38
C ARG A 149 8.41 -7.76 8.33
N SER A 150 9.24 -6.76 8.60
CA SER A 150 10.39 -6.85 9.52
C SER A 150 9.88 -6.82 10.95
N ASN A 151 9.51 -7.99 11.47
CA ASN A 151 8.99 -8.21 12.81
C ASN A 151 10.02 -7.82 13.90
N ASP A 152 10.11 -6.53 14.24
CA ASP A 152 11.07 -5.89 15.16
C ASP A 152 12.53 -6.34 15.03
N TYR A 153 12.98 -6.69 13.82
CA TYR A 153 14.36 -7.13 13.59
C TYR A 153 15.41 -6.10 14.04
N LEU A 154 15.09 -4.81 14.01
CA LEU A 154 15.96 -3.76 14.56
C LEU A 154 16.13 -3.90 16.08
N GLY A 155 15.05 -4.19 16.81
CA GLY A 155 15.11 -4.46 18.25
C GLY A 155 15.95 -5.70 18.56
N HIS A 156 15.81 -6.76 17.76
CA HIS A 156 16.63 -7.97 17.89
C HIS A 156 18.12 -7.72 17.60
N ILE A 157 18.45 -6.93 16.57
CA ILE A 157 19.83 -6.55 16.28
C ILE A 157 20.39 -5.73 17.44
N PHE A 158 19.65 -4.73 17.92
CA PHE A 158 20.08 -3.87 19.02
C PHE A 158 20.32 -4.67 20.31
N LEU A 159 19.38 -5.54 20.68
CA LEU A 159 19.53 -6.43 21.84
C LEU A 159 20.75 -7.35 21.67
N GLY A 160 20.93 -7.94 20.48
CA GLY A 160 22.09 -8.77 20.19
C GLY A 160 23.42 -8.03 20.33
N LEU A 161 23.49 -6.77 19.89
CA LEU A 161 24.67 -5.92 20.06
C LEU A 161 24.95 -5.60 21.54
N ILE A 162 23.92 -5.33 22.34
CA ILE A 162 24.07 -5.15 23.80
C ILE A 162 24.65 -6.41 24.44
N LEU A 163 24.11 -7.58 24.09
CA LEU A 163 24.59 -8.86 24.63
C LEU A 163 26.04 -9.14 24.22
N ILE A 164 26.46 -8.77 23.00
CA ILE A 164 27.86 -8.88 22.57
C ILE A 164 28.78 -8.05 23.48
N VAL A 165 28.39 -6.83 23.84
CA VAL A 165 29.17 -5.97 24.74
C VAL A 165 29.22 -6.56 26.15
N LEU A 166 28.08 -7.01 26.69
CA LEU A 166 27.98 -7.59 28.04
C LEU A 166 28.79 -8.88 28.21
N PHE A 167 28.90 -9.70 27.17
CA PHE A 167 29.64 -10.97 27.20
C PHE A 167 31.05 -10.86 26.59
N SER A 168 31.57 -9.65 26.40
CA SER A 168 32.85 -9.42 25.71
C SER A 168 34.07 -10.08 26.39
N GLU A 169 34.01 -10.32 27.70
CA GLU A 169 35.08 -11.02 28.45
C GLU A 169 35.07 -12.55 28.24
N SER A 170 33.95 -13.12 27.79
CA SER A 170 33.79 -14.57 27.59
C SER A 170 33.78 -14.93 26.11
N GLN A 171 34.89 -15.50 25.65
CA GLN A 171 35.09 -15.88 24.24
C GLN A 171 34.00 -16.81 23.70
N TRP A 172 33.43 -17.68 24.54
CA TRP A 172 32.38 -18.62 24.11
C TRP A 172 30.99 -18.00 24.13
N LEU A 173 30.66 -17.20 25.16
CA LEU A 173 29.32 -16.62 25.30
C LEU A 173 29.04 -15.55 24.26
N VAL A 174 30.05 -14.84 23.78
CA VAL A 174 29.89 -13.80 22.73
C VAL A 174 29.48 -14.38 21.37
N LEU A 175 29.76 -15.65 21.10
CA LEU A 175 29.42 -16.30 19.82
C LEU A 175 27.90 -16.45 19.63
N ILE A 176 27.16 -16.70 20.72
CA ILE A 176 25.71 -16.89 20.70
C ILE A 176 24.98 -15.66 20.14
N PRO A 177 25.12 -14.44 20.72
CA PRO A 177 24.46 -13.26 20.20
C PRO A 177 25.00 -12.85 18.82
N LEU A 178 26.27 -13.14 18.49
CA LEU A 178 26.83 -12.88 17.16
C LEU A 178 26.10 -13.71 16.08
N ILE A 179 25.93 -15.02 16.31
CA ILE A 179 25.16 -15.91 15.42
C ILE A 179 23.71 -15.43 15.30
N TRP A 180 23.09 -15.01 16.41
CA TRP A 180 21.73 -14.50 16.40
C TRP A 180 21.57 -13.21 15.59
N VAL A 181 22.49 -12.24 15.76
CA VAL A 181 22.51 -11.01 14.95
C VAL A 181 22.71 -11.36 13.47
N ALA A 182 23.65 -12.24 13.14
CA ALA A 182 23.89 -12.68 11.76
C ALA A 182 22.66 -13.34 11.14
N TYR A 183 21.96 -14.21 11.88
CA TYR A 183 20.71 -14.83 11.44
C TYR A 183 19.59 -13.81 11.23
N THR A 184 19.50 -12.78 12.08
CA THR A 184 18.51 -11.71 11.98
C THR A 184 18.78 -10.84 10.75
N VAL A 185 20.04 -10.48 10.50
CA VAL A 185 20.47 -9.79 9.27
C VAL A 185 20.16 -10.62 8.03
N TYR A 186 20.41 -11.94 8.07
CA TYR A 186 20.06 -12.85 6.99
C TYR A 186 18.54 -12.87 6.71
N LYS A 187 17.69 -12.86 7.74
CA LYS A 187 16.23 -12.74 7.59
C LYS A 187 15.83 -11.45 6.89
N ILE A 188 16.35 -10.30 7.32
CA ILE A 188 16.10 -8.99 6.68
C ILE A 188 16.49 -9.05 5.20
N TYR A 189 17.70 -9.55 4.90
CA TYR A 189 18.19 -9.68 3.53
C TYR A 189 17.28 -10.59 2.69
N ARG A 190 16.83 -11.71 3.24
CA ARG A 190 15.92 -12.64 2.55
C ARG A 190 14.58 -11.98 2.24
N GLU A 191 14.00 -11.22 3.16
CA GLU A 191 12.75 -10.48 2.92
C GLU A 191 12.94 -9.39 1.86
N TRP A 192 14.03 -8.63 1.94
CA TRP A 192 14.37 -7.64 0.92
C TRP A 192 14.47 -8.26 -0.47
N LYS A 193 15.15 -9.43 -0.58
CA LYS A 193 15.26 -10.16 -1.84
C LYS A 193 13.90 -10.61 -2.38
N ARG A 194 12.96 -11.03 -1.53
CA ARG A 194 11.59 -11.38 -1.93
C ARG A 194 10.83 -10.16 -2.44
N ILE A 195 10.87 -9.05 -1.71
CA ILE A 195 10.21 -7.78 -2.09
C ILE A 195 10.76 -7.24 -3.42
N LYS A 196 12.07 -7.39 -3.67
CA LYS A 196 12.69 -6.99 -4.93
C LYS A 196 12.28 -7.86 -6.13
N LYS A 197 11.93 -9.13 -5.87
CA LYS A 197 11.49 -10.09 -6.91
C LYS A 197 10.01 -9.92 -7.30
N MET A 198 9.21 -9.27 -6.46
CA MET A 198 7.88 -8.77 -6.83
C MET A 198 8.03 -7.67 -7.89
#